data_AF-A0A9C6DQG7-F1
#
_entry.id   AF-A0A9C6DQG7-F1
#
_cell.length_a   1.000
_cell.length_b   1.000
_cell.length_c   1.000
_cell.angle_alpha   90.00
_cell.angle_beta   90.00
_cell.angle_gamma   90.00
#
_symmetry.space_group_name_H-M   'P 1'
#
loop_
_entity.id
_entity.type
_entity.pdbx_description
1 polymer ?
#
loop_
_entity_poly.entity_id
_entity_poly.type
_entity_poly.pdbx_seq_one_letter_code
_entity_poly.pdbx_strand_id
1 'polypeptide(L)'
;MASNSIKVGESSSDTLTRWIVLDGCFTVGEIYIVLAIALTAARHGATVCNHVEVLELLKKDNGKGAKVVDHMTRKEFNATAPFTDSIRKMDDPTIKSICAPSSGVHIVLPGYYSPEQMGLLDPSTSDGRVIFFLPWQRHTIAGTTDLPCEVTHNPAPSEDEIQFILSEIKHYLNQDVEVRRGDVLSAWSGIRPLVSDPNKDETQALARNHIVHISASNLITIAGGKWTTYRAMAEHTIDAAVKACDLQPERPESVTTLLKIEGGQGWSPTMYIRLVQDFGLECEVAQHLAKSYGDRAFAVAKMAFLTGKRWPVIGNRIHPDFPYIDAEIRYGVREYACNAVDMIARRLRLSFLNVQAAQEALPVVCDIMAEELKWSKDEKQKQINKAREFLALEMGQAVKRIAKDQVHVNLSSEEVKKYVKRFEIIDKDKKGYVSINDIRRALKSYGDGDVSGEQLHEILKEIDTNMNGQVELDEYLQMMSAIKTGEVSYSRFARMAELEEQKEEAAQFKRKITVDRSGGGL
;
A
#
# COMPACT_ATOMS: atom_id res chain seq x y z
N MET A 1 21.84 2.46 29.19
CA MET A 1 22.83 1.67 28.42
C MET A 1 22.16 0.36 28.04
N ALA A 2 22.03 0.04 26.76
CA ALA A 2 21.62 -1.28 26.31
C ALA A 2 22.86 -2.00 25.75
N SER A 3 23.02 -3.28 26.06
CA SER A 3 24.13 -4.09 25.54
C SER A 3 23.69 -4.75 24.24
N ASN A 4 24.22 -4.30 23.10
CA ASN A 4 23.96 -4.92 21.80
C ASN A 4 24.50 -6.36 21.78
N SER A 5 23.65 -7.34 22.04
CA SER A 5 24.03 -8.76 22.03
C SER A 5 24.00 -9.32 20.61
N ILE A 6 25.10 -9.15 19.88
CA ILE A 6 25.28 -9.78 18.57
C ILE A 6 25.30 -11.30 18.75
N LYS A 7 24.31 -11.98 18.16
CA LYS A 7 24.33 -13.44 17.98
C LYS A 7 24.70 -13.75 16.54
N VAL A 8 25.72 -14.58 16.37
CA VAL A 8 26.10 -15.20 15.09
C VAL A 8 25.68 -16.65 15.16
N GLY A 9 24.93 -17.11 14.15
CA GLY A 9 24.63 -18.52 13.91
C GLY A 9 25.31 -19.00 12.65
N GLU A 10 25.75 -20.27 12.65
CA GLU A 10 26.28 -20.95 11.46
C GLU A 10 25.28 -22.02 11.00
N SER A 11 25.14 -22.18 9.67
CA SER A 11 24.22 -23.14 9.05
C SER A 11 24.99 -24.33 8.46
N SER A 12 24.36 -25.51 8.41
CA SER A 12 24.96 -26.75 7.93
C SER A 12 24.32 -27.27 6.63
N SER A 13 24.15 -26.40 5.64
CA SER A 13 23.80 -26.75 4.25
C SER A 13 24.23 -25.66 3.27
N ASP A 14 24.46 -26.01 2.01
CA ASP A 14 25.08 -25.13 1.00
C ASP A 14 24.21 -23.93 0.62
N THR A 15 24.51 -22.76 1.20
CA THR A 15 24.76 -21.46 0.50
C THR A 15 24.89 -20.31 1.50
N LEU A 16 24.05 -20.28 2.55
CA LEU A 16 24.00 -19.19 3.54
C LEU A 16 24.70 -19.58 4.84
N THR A 17 26.00 -19.28 4.92
CA THR A 17 26.90 -19.79 5.98
C THR A 17 26.81 -19.04 7.32
N ARG A 18 26.50 -17.75 7.34
CA ARG A 18 26.45 -16.91 8.56
C ARG A 18 25.37 -15.83 8.50
N TRP A 19 24.79 -15.54 9.66
CA TRP A 19 23.82 -14.45 9.87
C TRP A 19 24.18 -13.63 11.11
N ILE A 20 23.74 -12.37 11.14
CA ILE A 20 23.92 -11.44 12.28
C ILE A 20 22.54 -10.99 12.75
N VAL A 21 22.18 -11.30 14.00
CA VAL A 21 20.96 -10.77 14.63
C VAL A 21 21.28 -9.44 15.32
N LEU A 22 20.48 -8.41 15.02
CA LEU A 22 20.57 -7.06 15.58
C LEU A 22 19.20 -6.61 16.11
N ASP A 23 19.17 -5.94 17.26
CA ASP A 23 17.96 -5.26 17.74
C ASP A 23 17.69 -4.00 16.88
N GLY A 24 16.47 -3.88 16.37
CA GLY A 24 16.03 -2.75 15.54
C GLY A 24 14.59 -2.36 15.84
N CYS A 25 14.26 -1.08 15.66
CA CYS A 25 12.91 -0.56 15.78
C CYS A 25 12.35 -0.24 14.40
N PHE A 26 11.27 -0.92 13.99
CA PHE A 26 10.62 -0.73 12.69
C PHE A 26 9.21 -0.15 12.88
N THR A 27 8.97 1.03 12.32
CA THR A 27 7.72 1.77 12.52
C THR A 27 7.18 2.36 11.22
N VAL A 28 6.48 1.56 10.40
CA VAL A 28 5.67 2.04 9.26
C VAL A 28 4.34 2.68 9.77
N GLY A 29 4.48 3.53 10.78
CA GLY A 29 3.46 4.40 11.35
C GLY A 29 3.77 5.87 11.10
N GLU A 30 4.76 6.18 10.24
CA GLU A 30 5.27 7.53 9.98
C GLU A 30 4.14 8.52 9.67
N ILE A 31 3.14 8.11 8.87
CA ILE A 31 1.97 8.94 8.53
C ILE A 31 1.15 9.33 9.78
N TYR A 32 0.89 8.39 10.70
CA TYR A 32 0.21 8.70 11.96
C TYR A 32 1.07 9.57 12.88
N ILE A 33 2.39 9.40 12.87
CA ILE A 33 3.29 10.22 13.68
C ILE A 33 3.34 11.66 13.13
N VAL A 34 3.42 11.85 11.81
CA VAL A 34 3.31 13.17 11.16
C VAL A 34 1.97 13.84 11.50
N LEU A 35 0.86 13.08 11.41
CA LEU A 35 -0.47 13.57 11.79
C LEU A 35 -0.52 13.96 13.28
N ALA A 36 -0.03 13.11 14.18
CA ALA A 36 0.00 13.37 15.61
C ALA A 36 0.91 14.55 15.98
N ILE A 37 2.03 14.76 15.30
CA ILE A 37 2.88 15.96 15.43
C ILE A 37 2.08 17.21 15.04
N ALA A 38 1.42 17.19 13.88
CA ALA A 38 0.63 18.31 13.37
C ALA A 38 -0.55 18.66 14.31
N LEU A 39 -1.30 17.66 14.78
CA LEU A 39 -2.36 17.84 15.77
C LEU A 39 -1.82 18.34 17.12
N THR A 40 -0.67 17.84 17.56
CA THR A 40 0.00 18.32 18.79
C THR A 40 0.41 19.79 18.67
N ALA A 41 0.99 20.20 17.54
CA ALA A 41 1.30 21.60 17.27
C ALA A 41 0.04 22.49 17.30
N ALA A 42 -1.06 22.03 16.69
CA ALA A 42 -2.33 22.74 16.72
C ALA A 42 -2.91 22.89 18.14
N ARG A 43 -2.79 21.86 19.00
CA ARG A 43 -3.14 21.95 20.43
C ARG A 43 -2.28 22.93 21.22
N HIS A 44 -1.04 23.14 20.79
CA HIS A 44 -0.14 24.16 21.34
C HIS A 44 -0.30 25.54 20.67
N GLY A 45 -1.34 25.75 19.87
CA GLY A 45 -1.72 27.06 19.32
C GLY A 45 -1.22 27.34 17.90
N ALA A 46 -0.54 26.40 17.24
CA ALA A 46 -0.12 26.60 15.84
C ALA A 46 -1.31 26.52 14.88
N THR A 47 -1.39 27.45 13.92
CA THR A 47 -2.30 27.31 12.78
C THR A 47 -1.74 26.26 11.82
N VAL A 48 -2.50 25.19 11.58
CA VAL A 48 -2.12 24.09 10.69
C VAL A 48 -3.20 23.92 9.62
N CYS A 49 -2.80 23.99 8.35
CA CYS A 49 -3.68 23.79 7.20
C CYS A 49 -3.07 22.76 6.25
N ASN A 50 -3.82 21.71 5.91
CA ASN A 50 -3.51 20.84 4.77
C ASN A 50 -4.19 21.33 3.50
N HIS A 51 -3.75 20.83 2.34
CA HIS A 51 -4.24 21.24 1.00
C HIS A 51 -4.05 22.73 0.68
N VAL A 52 -3.17 23.42 1.40
CA VAL A 52 -2.75 24.80 1.14
C VAL A 52 -1.32 24.82 0.60
N GLU A 53 -1.11 25.52 -0.51
CA GLU A 53 0.18 25.67 -1.21
C GLU A 53 0.72 27.10 -1.09
N VAL A 54 2.05 27.25 -1.09
CA VAL A 54 2.75 28.53 -1.29
C VAL A 54 3.04 28.74 -2.78
N LEU A 55 2.53 29.84 -3.35
CA LEU A 55 2.74 30.22 -4.75
C LEU A 55 3.86 31.26 -4.95
N GLU A 56 4.08 32.12 -3.96
CA GLU A 56 4.94 33.31 -4.07
C GLU A 56 5.40 33.74 -2.67
N LEU A 57 6.68 34.07 -2.50
CA LEU A 57 7.20 34.65 -1.25
C LEU A 57 7.10 36.18 -1.28
N LEU A 58 6.41 36.74 -0.28
CA LEU A 58 6.16 38.17 -0.18
C LEU A 58 7.32 38.85 0.55
N LYS A 59 8.03 39.73 -0.17
CA LYS A 59 9.17 40.50 0.32
C LYS A 59 8.92 42.00 0.11
N LYS A 60 8.41 42.68 1.13
CA LYS A 60 8.27 44.15 1.16
C LYS A 60 8.55 44.67 2.57
N ASP A 61 8.85 45.95 2.67
CA ASP A 61 9.39 46.60 3.89
C ASP A 61 8.44 46.54 5.11
N ASN A 62 7.16 46.23 4.90
CA ASN A 62 6.15 46.04 5.95
C ASN A 62 5.84 44.57 6.31
N GLY A 63 6.59 43.58 5.80
CA GLY A 63 6.47 42.20 6.27
C GLY A 63 7.06 41.11 5.37
N LYS A 64 7.54 40.04 6.01
CA LYS A 64 7.84 38.75 5.37
C LYS A 64 6.56 37.90 5.38
N GLY A 65 6.23 37.25 4.27
CA GLY A 65 5.05 36.38 4.19
C GLY A 65 5.02 35.52 2.94
N ALA A 66 3.89 34.85 2.71
CA ALA A 66 3.66 34.01 1.54
C ALA A 66 2.25 34.24 0.99
N LYS A 67 2.12 34.21 -0.33
CA LYS A 67 0.84 34.12 -1.02
C LYS A 67 0.50 32.64 -1.15
N VAL A 68 -0.68 32.27 -0.67
CA VAL A 68 -1.13 30.88 -0.62
C VAL A 68 -2.45 30.67 -1.36
N VAL A 69 -2.71 29.43 -1.76
CA VAL A 69 -3.98 28.98 -2.36
C VAL A 69 -4.51 27.74 -1.63
N ASP A 70 -5.83 27.67 -1.47
CA ASP A 70 -6.53 26.52 -0.89
C ASP A 70 -7.11 25.61 -2.00
N HIS A 71 -6.56 24.40 -2.09
CA HIS A 71 -6.94 23.41 -3.09
C HIS A 71 -8.27 22.71 -2.81
N MET A 72 -8.84 22.87 -1.61
CA MET A 72 -10.21 22.44 -1.34
C MET A 72 -11.24 23.35 -2.02
N THR A 73 -10.89 24.62 -2.31
CA THR A 73 -11.79 25.57 -2.99
C THR A 73 -11.40 25.91 -4.43
N ARG A 74 -10.12 25.82 -4.86
CA ARG A 74 -9.67 25.69 -6.28
C ARG A 74 -8.20 25.21 -6.44
N LYS A 75 -7.98 24.31 -7.42
CA LYS A 75 -6.73 23.73 -7.99
C LYS A 75 -5.51 24.69 -8.13
N GLU A 76 -4.22 24.29 -8.23
CA GLU A 76 -3.40 23.04 -8.05
C GLU A 76 -1.88 23.45 -8.06
N PHE A 77 -0.85 22.88 -7.41
CA PHE A 77 -0.62 21.96 -6.26
C PHE A 77 0.89 22.02 -5.81
N ASN A 78 1.25 22.27 -4.52
CA ASN A 78 2.60 21.98 -3.97
C ASN A 78 2.76 21.99 -2.42
N ALA A 79 3.72 21.19 -1.90
CA ALA A 79 4.24 21.21 -0.52
C ALA A 79 5.66 20.59 -0.46
N THR A 80 6.61 21.19 0.27
CA THR A 80 8.03 21.09 -0.12
C THR A 80 8.95 20.26 0.78
N ALA A 81 9.06 18.96 0.45
CA ALA A 81 10.20 18.12 0.83
C ALA A 81 11.20 17.96 -0.35
N PRO A 82 11.04 17.07 -1.35
CA PRO A 82 11.93 17.06 -2.52
C PRO A 82 11.79 18.32 -3.39
N PHE A 83 10.65 19.02 -3.29
CA PHE A 83 10.44 20.34 -3.90
C PHE A 83 11.14 21.49 -3.16
N THR A 84 12.06 21.25 -2.22
CA THR A 84 12.76 22.32 -1.47
C THR A 84 13.32 23.42 -2.39
N ASP A 85 13.89 23.03 -3.54
CA ASP A 85 14.45 23.98 -4.51
C ASP A 85 13.42 24.88 -5.21
N SER A 86 12.11 24.55 -5.20
CA SER A 86 11.09 25.45 -5.76
C SER A 86 10.91 26.68 -4.87
N ILE A 87 10.75 26.51 -3.55
CA ILE A 87 10.65 27.60 -2.58
C ILE A 87 11.96 28.39 -2.50
N ARG A 88 13.13 27.71 -2.52
CA ARG A 88 14.42 28.41 -2.57
C ARG A 88 14.51 29.32 -3.81
N LYS A 89 14.01 28.89 -4.98
CA LYS A 89 14.01 29.69 -6.21
C LYS A 89 12.91 30.78 -6.27
N MET A 90 11.88 30.69 -5.43
CA MET A 90 10.99 31.84 -5.15
C MET A 90 11.69 32.91 -4.30
N ASP A 91 12.73 32.53 -3.54
CA ASP A 91 13.59 33.49 -2.84
C ASP A 91 14.67 34.06 -3.79
N ASP A 92 15.49 33.21 -4.41
CA ASP A 92 16.51 33.65 -5.37
C ASP A 92 16.52 32.74 -6.60
N PRO A 93 16.03 33.19 -7.77
CA PRO A 93 16.05 32.41 -9.00
C PRO A 93 17.45 32.02 -9.52
N THR A 94 18.52 32.65 -9.04
CA THR A 94 19.89 32.45 -9.56
C THR A 94 20.66 31.30 -8.89
N ILE A 95 20.15 30.76 -7.78
CA ILE A 95 20.84 29.73 -6.99
C ILE A 95 20.86 28.35 -7.69
N LYS A 96 21.95 27.62 -7.47
CA LYS A 96 22.03 26.19 -7.79
C LYS A 96 21.00 25.40 -6.98
N SER A 97 20.39 24.39 -7.61
CA SER A 97 19.63 23.35 -6.91
C SER A 97 20.55 22.62 -5.91
N ILE A 98 20.01 22.20 -4.77
CA ILE A 98 20.72 21.39 -3.77
C ILE A 98 20.12 19.99 -3.61
N CYS A 99 18.90 19.76 -4.10
CA CYS A 99 18.24 18.46 -4.05
C CYS A 99 18.63 17.59 -5.25
N ALA A 100 19.08 16.37 -4.96
CA ALA A 100 19.28 15.29 -5.92
C ALA A 100 18.22 14.20 -5.66
N PRO A 101 17.02 14.31 -6.26
CA PRO A 101 15.93 13.35 -6.06
C PRO A 101 16.27 11.92 -6.51
N SER A 102 15.81 10.94 -5.73
CA SER A 102 15.89 9.50 -6.05
C SER A 102 14.57 8.80 -5.73
N SER A 103 14.03 8.02 -6.67
CA SER A 103 12.89 7.13 -6.50
C SER A 103 13.26 5.94 -5.63
N GLY A 104 12.30 5.49 -4.80
CA GLY A 104 12.42 4.25 -4.04
C GLY A 104 11.10 3.51 -3.94
N VAL A 105 10.99 2.43 -4.71
CA VAL A 105 9.82 1.54 -4.70
C VAL A 105 9.86 0.58 -3.51
N HIS A 106 8.69 0.35 -2.95
CA HIS A 106 8.40 -0.77 -2.04
C HIS A 106 7.20 -1.56 -2.59
N ILE A 107 7.15 -2.85 -2.25
CA ILE A 107 6.01 -3.73 -2.51
C ILE A 107 5.51 -4.34 -1.19
N VAL A 108 4.24 -4.73 -1.16
CA VAL A 108 3.69 -5.56 -0.08
C VAL A 108 3.24 -6.91 -0.62
N LEU A 109 3.59 -7.95 0.12
CA LEU A 109 3.35 -9.35 -0.13
C LEU A 109 2.61 -9.98 1.07
N PRO A 110 1.99 -11.17 0.93
CA PRO A 110 1.41 -11.92 2.03
C PRO A 110 2.33 -12.11 3.25
N GLY A 111 1.72 -12.30 4.42
CA GLY A 111 2.45 -12.49 5.68
C GLY A 111 3.36 -13.73 5.71
N TYR A 112 3.03 -14.79 4.96
CA TYR A 112 3.83 -16.03 4.95
C TYR A 112 5.26 -15.87 4.40
N TYR A 113 5.56 -14.75 3.74
CA TYR A 113 6.91 -14.46 3.26
C TYR A 113 7.87 -13.93 4.35
N SER A 114 7.40 -13.58 5.56
CA SER A 114 8.29 -13.21 6.69
C SER A 114 7.81 -13.73 8.06
N PRO A 115 8.71 -14.03 9.00
CA PRO A 115 8.31 -14.33 10.38
C PRO A 115 7.76 -13.07 11.07
N GLU A 116 6.61 -13.18 11.76
CA GLU A 116 5.92 -12.04 12.39
C GLU A 116 6.79 -11.16 13.32
N GLN A 117 7.87 -11.71 13.86
CA GLN A 117 8.75 -11.08 14.85
C GLN A 117 10.18 -10.84 14.35
N MET A 118 10.50 -11.14 13.08
CA MET A 118 11.85 -11.01 12.54
C MET A 118 11.82 -10.46 11.11
N GLY A 119 12.50 -9.33 10.91
CA GLY A 119 12.79 -8.79 9.59
C GLY A 119 14.16 -9.25 9.07
N LEU A 120 14.28 -9.36 7.75
CA LEU A 120 15.52 -9.61 7.04
C LEU A 120 16.08 -8.31 6.44
N LEU A 121 17.41 -8.23 6.36
CA LEU A 121 18.16 -7.17 5.71
C LEU A 121 19.25 -7.80 4.83
N ASP A 122 19.14 -7.60 3.53
CA ASP A 122 20.22 -7.74 2.56
C ASP A 122 20.96 -6.39 2.43
N PRO A 123 22.23 -6.30 2.89
CA PRO A 123 23.05 -5.09 2.77
C PRO A 123 23.77 -4.96 1.42
N SER A 124 23.66 -5.94 0.51
CA SER A 124 24.39 -6.00 -0.76
C SER A 124 23.69 -6.94 -1.75
N THR A 125 22.61 -6.46 -2.36
CA THR A 125 21.89 -7.12 -3.48
C THR A 125 22.81 -7.39 -4.68
N SER A 126 22.29 -8.08 -5.71
CA SER A 126 23.00 -8.39 -6.95
C SER A 126 23.68 -7.20 -7.65
N ASP A 127 23.21 -5.97 -7.39
CA ASP A 127 23.72 -4.69 -7.88
C ASP A 127 24.31 -3.77 -6.79
N GLY A 128 24.49 -4.26 -5.55
CA GLY A 128 25.07 -3.52 -4.42
C GLY A 128 24.13 -2.52 -3.74
N ARG A 129 22.82 -2.58 -4.00
CA ARG A 129 21.78 -1.87 -3.23
C ARG A 129 21.43 -2.64 -1.94
N VAL A 130 20.42 -2.15 -1.22
CA VAL A 130 20.02 -2.63 0.11
C VAL A 130 18.53 -2.94 0.11
N ILE A 131 18.17 -4.19 0.40
CA ILE A 131 16.77 -4.62 0.53
C ILE A 131 16.48 -5.06 1.97
N PHE A 132 15.41 -4.51 2.52
CA PHE A 132 14.74 -4.96 3.73
C PHE A 132 13.53 -5.81 3.34
N PHE A 133 13.27 -6.86 4.11
CA PHE A 133 12.05 -7.66 3.99
C PHE A 133 11.45 -7.92 5.36
N LEU A 134 10.39 -7.19 5.70
CA LEU A 134 10.00 -6.92 7.09
C LEU A 134 8.50 -7.20 7.34
N PRO A 135 8.14 -7.81 8.49
CA PRO A 135 6.74 -8.02 8.85
C PRO A 135 6.04 -6.68 9.11
N TRP A 136 4.88 -6.46 8.48
CA TRP A 136 4.07 -5.27 8.63
C TRP A 136 2.56 -5.58 8.55
N GLN A 137 1.82 -5.38 9.64
CA GLN A 137 0.35 -5.50 9.69
C GLN A 137 -0.19 -6.83 9.12
N ARG A 138 0.39 -7.97 9.51
CA ARG A 138 0.13 -9.34 9.00
C ARG A 138 0.51 -9.59 7.53
N HIS A 139 1.18 -8.63 6.90
CA HIS A 139 1.75 -8.72 5.56
C HIS A 139 3.28 -8.60 5.66
N THR A 140 3.98 -8.68 4.53
CA THR A 140 5.42 -8.42 4.45
C THR A 140 5.67 -7.25 3.52
N ILE A 141 6.44 -6.24 3.94
CA ILE A 141 6.92 -5.15 3.08
C ILE A 141 8.34 -5.46 2.59
N ALA A 142 8.55 -5.39 1.28
CA ALA A 142 9.86 -5.50 0.65
C ALA A 142 10.26 -4.18 0.00
N GLY A 143 11.54 -3.81 0.13
CA GLY A 143 12.11 -2.65 -0.54
C GLY A 143 13.53 -2.37 -0.06
N THR A 144 14.34 -1.62 -0.80
CA THR A 144 13.89 -0.60 -1.75
C THR A 144 14.83 -0.45 -2.92
N THR A 145 14.27 -0.03 -4.05
CA THR A 145 15.09 0.54 -5.13
C THR A 145 15.62 1.92 -4.73
N ASP A 146 16.67 2.37 -5.42
CA ASP A 146 17.22 3.72 -5.36
C ASP A 146 17.62 4.04 -6.81
N LEU A 147 16.88 4.93 -7.49
CA LEU A 147 17.06 5.30 -8.89
C LEU A 147 16.85 6.82 -9.07
N PRO A 148 17.76 7.57 -9.74
CA PRO A 148 17.56 8.99 -10.01
C PRO A 148 16.24 9.26 -10.74
N CYS A 149 15.47 10.25 -10.29
CA CYS A 149 14.15 10.56 -10.85
C CYS A 149 13.88 12.07 -10.91
N GLU A 150 12.92 12.50 -11.73
CA GLU A 150 12.39 13.86 -11.64
C GLU A 150 11.51 14.04 -10.40
N VAL A 151 11.35 15.27 -9.92
CA VAL A 151 10.47 15.56 -8.77
C VAL A 151 9.01 15.64 -9.23
N THR A 152 8.17 14.73 -8.74
CA THR A 152 6.73 14.68 -9.03
C THR A 152 5.90 14.55 -7.75
N HIS A 153 4.66 15.05 -7.78
CA HIS A 153 3.66 14.88 -6.70
C HIS A 153 3.04 13.48 -6.67
N ASN A 154 3.13 12.77 -7.79
CA ASN A 154 2.48 11.48 -8.00
C ASN A 154 3.53 10.44 -8.45
N PRO A 155 4.48 10.06 -7.58
CA PRO A 155 5.48 9.05 -7.89
C PRO A 155 4.83 7.67 -8.01
N ALA A 156 4.97 7.04 -9.18
CA ALA A 156 4.47 5.71 -9.46
C ALA A 156 5.60 4.67 -9.43
N PRO A 157 5.34 3.42 -9.01
CA PRO A 157 6.30 2.33 -9.15
C PRO A 157 6.39 1.86 -10.61
N SER A 158 7.58 1.46 -11.06
CA SER A 158 7.74 0.75 -12.34
C SER A 158 7.65 -0.77 -12.17
N GLU A 159 7.32 -1.49 -13.25
CA GLU A 159 7.31 -2.96 -13.22
C GLU A 159 8.73 -3.54 -13.05
N ASP A 160 9.74 -2.92 -13.68
CA ASP A 160 11.15 -3.33 -13.57
C ASP A 160 11.65 -3.26 -12.12
N GLU A 161 11.27 -2.22 -11.37
CA GLU A 161 11.60 -2.09 -9.94
C GLU A 161 10.86 -3.13 -9.08
N ILE A 162 9.61 -3.48 -9.43
CA ILE A 162 8.86 -4.55 -8.76
C ILE A 162 9.51 -5.91 -9.02
N GLN A 163 9.86 -6.22 -10.27
CA GLN A 163 10.51 -7.47 -10.65
C GLN A 163 11.90 -7.62 -10.03
N PHE A 164 12.67 -6.52 -9.94
CA PHE A 164 13.94 -6.52 -9.21
C PHE A 164 13.76 -6.89 -7.72
N ILE A 165 12.79 -6.28 -7.02
CA ILE A 165 12.56 -6.63 -5.62
C ILE A 165 12.14 -8.11 -5.48
N LEU A 166 11.32 -8.62 -6.41
CA LEU A 166 10.90 -10.03 -6.44
C LEU A 166 12.06 -11.00 -6.75
N SER A 167 13.02 -10.63 -7.61
CA SER A 167 14.18 -11.47 -7.89
C SER A 167 15.14 -11.55 -6.69
N GLU A 168 15.42 -10.43 -6.03
CA GLU A 168 16.34 -10.42 -4.88
C GLU A 168 15.77 -11.19 -3.68
N ILE A 169 14.50 -10.99 -3.29
CA ILE A 169 13.93 -11.71 -2.13
C ILE A 169 13.84 -13.23 -2.35
N LYS A 170 13.76 -13.69 -3.60
CA LYS A 170 13.71 -15.12 -3.96
C LYS A 170 14.97 -15.87 -3.52
N HIS A 171 16.11 -15.19 -3.41
CA HIS A 171 17.37 -15.80 -2.95
C HIS A 171 17.41 -16.12 -1.44
N TYR A 172 16.47 -15.57 -0.66
CA TYR A 172 16.41 -15.72 0.81
C TYR A 172 15.30 -16.66 1.31
N LEU A 173 14.55 -17.27 0.39
CA LEU A 173 13.40 -18.12 0.68
C LEU A 173 13.71 -19.60 0.37
N ASN A 174 12.98 -20.50 1.02
CA ASN A 174 13.15 -21.94 0.79
C ASN A 174 12.67 -22.35 -0.62
N GLN A 175 13.20 -23.44 -1.17
CA GLN A 175 12.96 -23.83 -2.57
C GLN A 175 11.52 -24.26 -2.89
N ASP A 176 10.69 -24.51 -1.86
CA ASP A 176 9.25 -24.73 -1.94
C ASP A 176 8.44 -23.41 -1.97
N VAL A 177 9.02 -22.30 -1.52
CA VAL A 177 8.42 -20.97 -1.53
C VAL A 177 8.72 -20.25 -2.85
N GLU A 178 7.75 -20.29 -3.74
CA GLU A 178 7.79 -19.63 -5.03
C GLU A 178 7.38 -18.15 -4.91
N VAL A 179 8.30 -17.24 -5.22
CA VAL A 179 8.02 -15.79 -5.32
C VAL A 179 7.37 -15.48 -6.66
N ARG A 180 6.21 -14.82 -6.67
CA ARG A 180 5.46 -14.50 -7.90
C ARG A 180 5.04 -13.03 -7.94
N ARG A 181 4.82 -12.54 -9.16
CA ARG A 181 4.30 -11.19 -9.42
C ARG A 181 2.83 -11.03 -8.99
N GLY A 182 2.09 -12.14 -8.97
CA GLY A 182 0.70 -12.23 -8.52
C GLY A 182 0.51 -11.91 -7.05
N ASP A 183 1.40 -12.43 -6.20
CA ASP A 183 1.43 -12.20 -4.75
C ASP A 183 1.56 -10.71 -4.35
N VAL A 184 1.99 -9.81 -5.25
CA VAL A 184 2.10 -8.37 -4.96
C VAL A 184 0.72 -7.75 -4.73
N LEU A 185 0.44 -7.37 -3.49
CA LEU A 185 -0.84 -6.81 -3.02
C LEU A 185 -0.94 -5.30 -3.27
N SER A 186 0.19 -4.60 -3.24
CA SER A 186 0.34 -3.18 -3.60
C SER A 186 1.82 -2.87 -3.86
N ALA A 187 2.09 -1.81 -4.62
CA ALA A 187 3.42 -1.27 -4.83
C ALA A 187 3.37 0.26 -4.83
N TRP A 188 4.37 0.96 -4.33
CA TRP A 188 4.41 2.43 -4.38
C TRP A 188 5.84 2.95 -4.45
N SER A 189 6.03 4.15 -5.01
CA SER A 189 7.31 4.87 -4.95
C SER A 189 7.24 6.03 -3.96
N GLY A 190 8.38 6.40 -3.37
CA GLY A 190 8.59 7.65 -2.64
C GLY A 190 9.91 8.31 -3.06
N ILE A 191 9.92 9.65 -3.17
CA ILE A 191 11.10 10.41 -3.59
C ILE A 191 11.94 10.82 -2.39
N ARG A 192 13.22 10.44 -2.39
CA ARG A 192 14.22 10.81 -1.39
C ARG A 192 14.84 12.17 -1.73
N PRO A 193 14.79 13.17 -0.83
CA PRO A 193 15.54 14.41 -0.99
C PRO A 193 17.00 14.22 -0.56
N LEU A 194 17.83 13.58 -1.38
CA LEU A 194 19.29 13.59 -1.15
C LEU A 194 19.82 15.01 -1.39
N VAL A 195 20.86 15.43 -0.67
CA VAL A 195 21.33 16.83 -0.73
C VAL A 195 22.83 16.98 -0.92
N SER A 196 23.21 17.98 -1.72
CA SER A 196 24.53 18.60 -1.66
C SER A 196 24.52 19.74 -0.62
N ASP A 197 25.66 19.97 0.04
CA ASP A 197 25.81 21.05 1.01
C ASP A 197 26.29 22.33 0.29
N PRO A 198 25.46 23.39 0.17
CA PRO A 198 25.83 24.61 -0.55
C PRO A 198 26.92 25.43 0.17
N ASN A 199 27.32 25.03 1.38
CA ASN A 199 28.35 25.70 2.18
C ASN A 199 29.74 25.06 2.00
N LYS A 200 29.92 24.11 1.06
CA LYS A 200 31.16 23.36 0.82
C LYS A 200 31.41 23.13 -0.69
N ASP A 201 32.65 22.79 -1.03
CA ASP A 201 33.06 22.53 -2.42
C ASP A 201 32.42 21.27 -3.02
N GLU A 202 32.27 21.27 -4.35
CA GLU A 202 31.39 20.38 -5.12
C GLU A 202 31.81 18.88 -5.18
N THR A 203 32.87 18.47 -4.49
CA THR A 203 33.49 17.13 -4.60
C THR A 203 33.01 16.10 -3.56
N GLN A 204 32.00 16.43 -2.76
CA GLN A 204 31.41 15.49 -1.77
C GLN A 204 30.37 14.56 -2.40
N ALA A 205 30.35 13.29 -1.98
CA ALA A 205 29.21 12.41 -2.22
C ALA A 205 27.95 12.94 -1.50
N LEU A 206 26.77 12.75 -2.11
CA LEU A 206 25.49 13.27 -1.61
C LEU A 206 25.26 12.91 -0.13
N ALA A 207 25.00 13.93 0.69
CA ALA A 207 24.94 13.77 2.13
C ALA A 207 23.61 13.13 2.56
N ARG A 208 23.69 12.01 3.28
CA ARG A 208 22.56 11.38 3.98
C ARG A 208 22.23 12.04 5.34
N ASN A 209 22.69 13.27 5.54
CA ASN A 209 22.44 14.13 6.71
C ASN A 209 21.51 15.29 6.33
N HIS A 210 21.03 16.05 7.31
CA HIS A 210 20.32 17.30 7.03
C HIS A 210 21.28 18.49 6.94
N ILE A 211 20.84 19.52 6.22
CA ILE A 211 21.45 20.84 6.20
C ILE A 211 20.41 21.89 6.60
N VAL A 212 20.86 22.96 7.24
CA VAL A 212 20.07 24.16 7.51
C VAL A 212 20.79 25.34 6.85
N HIS A 213 20.10 26.00 5.93
CA HIS A 213 20.63 27.11 5.14
C HIS A 213 19.76 28.35 5.37
N ILE A 214 20.39 29.49 5.66
CA ILE A 214 19.73 30.77 5.86
C ILE A 214 20.13 31.68 4.68
N SER A 215 19.17 32.13 3.88
CA SER A 215 19.44 33.04 2.77
C SER A 215 19.64 34.49 3.22
N ALA A 216 20.02 35.37 2.29
CA ALA A 216 20.15 36.82 2.54
C ALA A 216 18.81 37.54 2.85
N SER A 217 17.65 36.90 2.63
CA SER A 217 16.34 37.40 3.10
C SER A 217 15.96 36.85 4.50
N ASN A 218 16.85 36.05 5.08
CA ASN A 218 16.65 35.14 6.21
C ASN A 218 15.50 34.15 5.96
N LEU A 219 15.36 33.63 4.74
CA LEU A 219 14.60 32.39 4.53
C LEU A 219 15.40 31.24 5.12
N ILE A 220 14.88 30.63 6.19
CA ILE A 220 15.45 29.41 6.78
C ILE A 220 14.93 28.21 5.98
N THR A 221 15.85 27.45 5.39
CA THR A 221 15.60 26.22 4.67
C THR A 221 16.21 25.05 5.42
N ILE A 222 15.41 24.01 5.70
CA ILE A 222 15.94 22.68 6.03
C ILE A 222 15.85 21.79 4.78
N ALA A 223 16.89 21.01 4.51
CA ALA A 223 16.91 20.04 3.41
C ALA A 223 17.62 18.75 3.82
N GLY A 224 17.25 17.63 3.19
CA GLY A 224 17.83 16.31 3.45
C GLY A 224 17.47 15.73 4.82
N GLY A 225 18.37 14.91 5.37
CA GLY A 225 18.17 14.21 6.64
C GLY A 225 17.40 12.90 6.53
N LYS A 226 16.86 12.43 7.67
CA LYS A 226 16.14 11.16 7.79
C LYS A 226 14.95 11.31 8.72
N TRP A 227 13.91 10.49 8.51
CA TRP A 227 12.78 10.42 9.42
C TRP A 227 13.20 10.13 10.87
N THR A 228 14.11 9.19 11.09
CA THR A 228 14.62 8.85 12.44
C THR A 228 15.32 10.00 13.17
N THR A 229 15.67 11.09 12.49
CA THR A 229 16.28 12.29 13.07
C THR A 229 15.35 13.52 13.12
N TYR A 230 14.07 13.40 12.73
CA TYR A 230 13.17 14.56 12.51
C TYR A 230 13.11 15.53 13.70
N ARG A 231 13.14 15.04 14.95
CA ARG A 231 13.04 15.88 16.16
C ARG A 231 14.27 16.77 16.35
N ALA A 232 15.47 16.19 16.21
CA ALA A 232 16.74 16.92 16.31
C ALA A 232 16.98 17.83 15.09
N MET A 233 16.46 17.43 13.92
CA MET A 233 16.39 18.26 12.72
C MET A 233 15.55 19.52 12.96
N ALA A 234 14.33 19.37 13.49
CA ALA A 234 13.44 20.49 13.81
C ALA A 234 14.02 21.41 14.89
N GLU A 235 14.60 20.85 15.95
CA GLU A 235 15.32 21.57 17.02
C GLU A 235 16.41 22.48 16.44
N HIS A 236 17.35 21.92 15.66
CA HIS A 236 18.42 22.68 15.00
C HIS A 236 17.88 23.78 14.05
N THR A 237 16.77 23.51 13.35
CA THR A 237 16.14 24.51 12.45
C THR A 237 15.44 25.63 13.22
N ILE A 238 14.81 25.35 14.37
CA ILE A 238 14.20 26.38 15.21
C ILE A 238 15.27 27.23 15.89
N ASP A 239 16.34 26.63 16.41
CA ASP A 239 17.47 27.38 17.00
C ASP A 239 18.11 28.33 15.98
N ALA A 240 18.29 27.85 14.74
CA ALA A 240 18.75 28.67 13.62
C ALA A 240 17.77 29.80 13.27
N ALA A 241 16.46 29.54 13.26
CA ALA A 241 15.43 30.55 12.98
C ALA A 241 15.31 31.61 14.09
N VAL A 242 15.41 31.21 15.36
CA VAL A 242 15.46 32.12 16.51
C VAL A 242 16.63 33.10 16.35
N LYS A 243 17.83 32.57 16.08
CA LYS A 243 19.03 33.39 15.88
C LYS A 243 18.99 34.25 14.60
N ALA A 244 18.40 33.76 13.52
CA ALA A 244 18.35 34.46 12.22
C ALA A 244 17.27 35.54 12.13
N CYS A 245 16.25 35.50 12.98
CA CYS A 245 15.12 36.44 12.94
C CYS A 245 14.89 37.19 14.28
N ASP A 246 15.86 37.11 15.21
CA ASP A 246 15.82 37.74 16.55
C ASP A 246 14.53 37.44 17.35
N LEU A 247 14.05 36.20 17.21
CA LEU A 247 12.80 35.75 17.83
C LEU A 247 13.01 35.59 19.33
N GLN A 248 11.98 35.92 20.11
CA GLN A 248 11.99 35.77 21.57
C GLN A 248 11.14 34.55 21.96
N PRO A 249 11.73 33.35 22.11
CA PRO A 249 10.98 32.14 22.47
C PRO A 249 10.54 32.18 23.94
N GLU A 250 9.38 31.58 24.25
CA GLU A 250 8.87 31.46 25.63
C GLU A 250 9.80 30.67 26.57
N ARG A 251 10.74 29.90 26.01
CA ARG A 251 11.68 29.03 26.74
C ARG A 251 13.05 29.09 26.07
N PRO A 252 14.15 29.06 26.84
CA PRO A 252 15.51 29.12 26.29
C PRO A 252 15.97 27.81 25.64
N GLU A 253 15.27 26.69 25.87
CA GLU A 253 15.64 25.36 25.39
C GLU A 253 14.42 24.61 24.83
N SER A 254 14.67 23.72 23.87
CA SER A 254 13.66 22.86 23.25
C SER A 254 13.12 21.81 24.23
N VAL A 255 11.81 21.84 24.47
CA VAL A 255 11.09 20.88 25.33
C VAL A 255 10.68 19.59 24.61
N THR A 256 10.99 19.47 23.31
CA THR A 256 10.45 18.41 22.44
C THR A 256 10.90 17.00 22.83
N THR A 257 12.05 16.85 23.49
CA THR A 257 12.62 15.56 23.91
C THR A 257 11.74 14.75 24.87
N LEU A 258 10.92 15.43 25.69
CA LEU A 258 9.98 14.79 26.63
C LEU A 258 8.50 15.07 26.29
N LEU A 259 8.24 15.79 25.18
CA LEU A 259 6.88 16.09 24.74
C LEU A 259 6.25 14.87 24.07
N LYS A 260 5.26 14.28 24.74
CA LYS A 260 4.42 13.24 24.14
C LYS A 260 3.43 13.86 23.18
N ILE A 261 3.49 13.43 21.92
CA ILE A 261 2.49 13.71 20.88
C ILE A 261 1.14 13.05 21.19
N GLU A 262 0.09 13.51 20.51
CA GLU A 262 -1.27 12.93 20.53
C GLU A 262 -1.25 11.41 20.28
N GLY A 263 -2.12 10.67 20.97
CA GLY A 263 -2.11 9.21 21.05
C GLY A 263 -1.12 8.64 22.09
N GLY A 264 0.01 9.32 22.33
CA GLY A 264 1.12 8.82 23.17
C GLY A 264 0.93 8.90 24.69
N GLN A 265 -0.20 9.41 25.19
CA GLN A 265 -0.53 9.39 26.61
C GLN A 265 -1.16 8.05 27.02
N GLY A 266 -1.01 7.65 28.28
CA GLY A 266 -1.68 6.46 28.86
C GLY A 266 -1.45 5.10 28.18
N TRP A 267 -0.63 5.02 27.12
CA TRP A 267 -0.49 3.81 26.30
C TRP A 267 0.07 2.62 27.09
N SER A 268 -0.47 1.44 26.81
CA SER A 268 0.03 0.16 27.34
C SER A 268 -0.28 -0.99 26.38
N PRO A 269 0.53 -2.06 26.34
CA PRO A 269 0.28 -3.23 25.49
C PRO A 269 -1.08 -3.91 25.73
N THR A 270 -1.66 -3.74 26.92
CA THR A 270 -2.95 -4.30 27.34
C THR A 270 -4.14 -3.34 27.15
N MET A 271 -3.93 -2.13 26.62
CA MET A 271 -4.99 -1.13 26.41
C MET A 271 -6.18 -1.66 25.60
N TYR A 272 -5.92 -2.53 24.61
CA TYR A 272 -6.96 -3.15 23.80
C TYR A 272 -7.97 -3.96 24.61
N ILE A 273 -7.60 -4.51 25.77
CA ILE A 273 -8.49 -5.31 26.62
C ILE A 273 -9.67 -4.45 27.11
N ARG A 274 -9.44 -3.17 27.42
CA ARG A 274 -10.52 -2.24 27.75
C ARG A 274 -11.38 -1.86 26.55
N LEU A 275 -10.80 -1.74 25.35
CA LEU A 275 -11.60 -1.52 24.14
C LEU A 275 -12.52 -2.73 23.85
N VAL A 276 -12.08 -3.95 24.13
CA VAL A 276 -12.94 -5.15 24.08
C VAL A 276 -14.00 -5.14 25.19
N GLN A 277 -13.62 -4.86 26.44
CA GLN A 277 -14.50 -4.94 27.61
C GLN A 277 -15.54 -3.81 27.71
N ASP A 278 -15.10 -2.56 27.52
CA ASP A 278 -15.92 -1.36 27.75
C ASP A 278 -16.85 -1.05 26.55
N PHE A 279 -16.54 -1.56 25.35
CA PHE A 279 -17.25 -1.25 24.10
C PHE A 279 -17.77 -2.48 23.33
N GLY A 280 -17.33 -3.69 23.66
CA GLY A 280 -17.69 -4.89 22.91
C GLY A 280 -17.07 -4.97 21.51
N LEU A 281 -15.92 -4.33 21.30
CA LEU A 281 -15.16 -4.39 20.05
C LEU A 281 -14.51 -5.77 19.84
N GLU A 282 -14.34 -6.15 18.58
CA GLU A 282 -13.59 -7.34 18.21
C GLU A 282 -12.11 -7.23 18.63
N CYS A 283 -11.48 -8.33 19.04
CA CYS A 283 -10.12 -8.31 19.58
C CYS A 283 -9.07 -7.76 18.59
N GLU A 284 -9.16 -8.15 17.31
CA GLU A 284 -8.26 -7.64 16.25
C GLU A 284 -8.42 -6.12 16.05
N VAL A 285 -9.67 -5.65 15.94
CA VAL A 285 -10.00 -4.23 15.81
C VAL A 285 -9.51 -3.44 17.03
N ALA A 286 -9.78 -3.93 18.24
CA ALA A 286 -9.30 -3.32 19.48
C ALA A 286 -7.78 -3.23 19.55
N GLN A 287 -7.05 -4.25 19.09
CA GLN A 287 -5.59 -4.24 19.01
C GLN A 287 -5.07 -3.24 17.96
N HIS A 288 -5.69 -3.18 16.78
CA HIS A 288 -5.36 -2.19 15.75
C HIS A 288 -5.58 -0.76 16.28
N LEU A 289 -6.75 -0.48 16.86
CA LEU A 289 -7.05 0.85 17.39
C LEU A 289 -6.06 1.27 18.49
N ALA A 290 -5.76 0.39 19.45
CA ALA A 290 -4.79 0.66 20.52
C ALA A 290 -3.34 0.83 20.01
N LYS A 291 -2.98 0.20 18.87
CA LYS A 291 -1.66 0.37 18.21
C LYS A 291 -1.58 1.64 17.36
N SER A 292 -2.67 2.02 16.70
CA SER A 292 -2.69 3.12 15.71
C SER A 292 -3.07 4.49 16.31
N TYR A 293 -3.96 4.52 17.31
CA TYR A 293 -4.50 5.76 17.90
C TYR A 293 -4.12 5.97 19.37
N GLY A 294 -3.59 4.95 20.06
CA GLY A 294 -3.22 5.03 21.47
C GLY A 294 -4.38 5.48 22.37
N ASP A 295 -4.21 6.52 23.20
CA ASP A 295 -5.32 7.02 24.04
C ASP A 295 -6.53 7.53 23.24
N ARG A 296 -6.33 7.92 21.96
CA ARG A 296 -7.43 8.30 21.06
C ARG A 296 -8.28 7.13 20.61
N ALA A 297 -7.84 5.88 20.78
CA ALA A 297 -8.63 4.70 20.48
C ALA A 297 -9.98 4.67 21.23
N PHE A 298 -10.03 5.22 22.45
CA PHE A 298 -11.28 5.38 23.21
C PHE A 298 -12.20 6.48 22.68
N ALA A 299 -11.68 7.44 21.93
CA ALA A 299 -12.47 8.44 21.22
C ALA A 299 -12.99 7.87 19.89
N VAL A 300 -12.17 7.12 19.15
CA VAL A 300 -12.58 6.36 17.97
C VAL A 300 -13.71 5.38 18.32
N ALA A 301 -13.53 4.53 19.34
CA ALA A 301 -14.52 3.53 19.73
C ALA A 301 -15.91 4.13 20.05
N LYS A 302 -15.97 5.36 20.58
CA LYS A 302 -17.24 6.08 20.85
C LYS A 302 -17.98 6.54 19.59
N MET A 303 -17.36 6.51 18.42
CA MET A 303 -17.94 6.89 17.12
C MET A 303 -18.32 5.68 16.25
N ALA A 304 -18.12 4.46 16.76
CA ALA A 304 -18.46 3.21 16.07
C ALA A 304 -19.95 2.91 16.17
N PHE A 305 -20.58 2.58 15.05
CA PHE A 305 -21.99 2.18 15.03
C PHE A 305 -22.16 0.74 15.55
N LEU A 306 -23.36 0.46 16.07
CA LEU A 306 -23.81 -0.90 16.39
C LEU A 306 -23.73 -1.79 15.13
N THR A 307 -23.39 -3.06 15.32
CA THR A 307 -23.34 -4.05 14.22
C THR A 307 -24.66 -4.80 14.02
N GLY A 308 -25.58 -4.69 14.98
CA GLY A 308 -26.77 -5.54 15.08
C GLY A 308 -26.50 -6.98 15.51
N LYS A 309 -25.24 -7.37 15.74
CA LYS A 309 -24.82 -8.72 16.15
C LYS A 309 -24.71 -8.83 17.67
N ARG A 310 -24.76 -10.06 18.19
CA ARG A 310 -24.39 -10.35 19.59
C ARG A 310 -22.91 -10.06 19.86
N TRP A 311 -22.05 -10.24 18.85
CA TRP A 311 -20.63 -9.94 18.89
C TRP A 311 -20.07 -9.75 17.46
N PRO A 312 -19.11 -8.83 17.24
CA PRO A 312 -18.80 -7.69 18.10
C PRO A 312 -20.01 -6.75 18.19
N VAL A 313 -20.13 -5.98 19.27
CA VAL A 313 -21.31 -5.14 19.56
C VAL A 313 -21.33 -3.87 18.69
N ILE A 314 -20.16 -3.23 18.56
CA ILE A 314 -19.94 -2.05 17.72
C ILE A 314 -18.74 -2.25 16.80
N GLY A 315 -18.59 -1.39 15.79
CA GLY A 315 -17.48 -1.41 14.85
C GLY A 315 -17.79 -2.28 13.65
N ASN A 316 -18.36 -1.66 12.62
CA ASN A 316 -18.62 -2.32 11.35
C ASN A 316 -17.33 -2.25 10.51
N ARG A 317 -16.68 -3.41 10.30
CA ARG A 317 -15.49 -3.51 9.44
C ARG A 317 -15.80 -3.00 8.03
N ILE A 318 -14.91 -2.18 7.48
CA ILE A 318 -14.99 -1.60 6.13
C ILE A 318 -14.63 -2.61 5.04
N HIS A 319 -13.73 -3.53 5.36
CA HIS A 319 -13.38 -4.70 4.55
C HIS A 319 -13.28 -5.90 5.49
N PRO A 320 -13.79 -7.10 5.15
CA PRO A 320 -13.81 -8.25 6.07
C PRO A 320 -12.42 -8.59 6.64
N ASP A 321 -11.40 -8.66 5.80
CA ASP A 321 -10.06 -9.16 6.17
C ASP A 321 -9.15 -8.13 6.87
N PHE A 322 -9.63 -6.88 7.05
CA PHE A 322 -8.86 -5.80 7.65
C PHE A 322 -9.56 -5.22 8.89
N PRO A 323 -8.81 -4.75 9.90
CA PRO A 323 -9.38 -4.30 11.18
C PRO A 323 -10.00 -2.90 11.15
N TYR A 324 -10.12 -2.29 9.97
CA TYR A 324 -10.61 -0.91 9.80
C TYR A 324 -12.12 -0.82 9.98
N ILE A 325 -12.60 0.09 10.81
CA ILE A 325 -14.04 0.26 11.10
C ILE A 325 -14.62 1.63 10.71
N ASP A 326 -15.94 1.70 10.58
CA ASP A 326 -16.74 2.89 10.31
C ASP A 326 -16.38 4.12 11.18
N ALA A 327 -16.01 3.87 12.43
CA ALA A 327 -15.57 4.90 13.37
C ALA A 327 -14.31 5.65 12.94
N GLU A 328 -13.35 4.97 12.32
CA GLU A 328 -12.06 5.56 11.92
C GLU A 328 -12.23 6.56 10.78
N ILE A 329 -13.26 6.41 9.95
CA ILE A 329 -13.56 7.37 8.89
C ILE A 329 -14.11 8.67 9.49
N ARG A 330 -15.05 8.58 10.43
CA ARG A 330 -15.60 9.74 11.15
C ARG A 330 -14.54 10.43 12.01
N TYR A 331 -13.65 9.66 12.62
CA TYR A 331 -12.53 10.20 13.38
C TYR A 331 -11.48 10.84 12.47
N GLY A 332 -11.10 10.19 11.38
CA GLY A 332 -10.12 10.71 10.43
C GLY A 332 -10.54 12.01 9.74
N VAL A 333 -11.85 12.22 9.50
CA VAL A 333 -12.40 13.51 9.04
C VAL A 333 -12.18 14.62 10.09
N ARG A 334 -12.32 14.30 11.38
CA ARG A 334 -12.03 15.23 12.50
C ARG A 334 -10.53 15.48 12.66
N GLU A 335 -9.71 14.53 12.23
CA GLU A 335 -8.27 14.70 11.99
C GLU A 335 -7.95 15.28 10.60
N TYR A 336 -8.82 16.14 10.05
CA TYR A 336 -8.60 16.88 8.80
C TYR A 336 -8.35 16.03 7.54
N ALA A 337 -8.93 14.82 7.44
CA ALA A 337 -8.99 14.11 6.16
C ALA A 337 -10.08 14.72 5.26
N CYS A 338 -9.68 15.42 4.21
CA CYS A 338 -10.58 16.27 3.41
C CYS A 338 -11.00 15.62 2.09
N ASN A 339 -10.36 14.53 1.67
CA ASN A 339 -10.61 13.82 0.42
C ASN A 339 -10.44 12.30 0.60
N ALA A 340 -10.94 11.50 -0.35
CA ALA A 340 -10.93 10.03 -0.24
C ALA A 340 -9.51 9.42 -0.17
N VAL A 341 -8.49 10.05 -0.78
CA VAL A 341 -7.09 9.60 -0.72
C VAL A 341 -6.50 9.83 0.67
N ASP A 342 -6.80 10.96 1.32
CA ASP A 342 -6.41 11.19 2.72
C ASP A 342 -6.93 10.08 3.63
N MET A 343 -8.14 9.58 3.38
CA MET A 343 -8.73 8.51 4.17
C MET A 343 -8.08 7.16 3.88
N ILE A 344 -8.20 6.66 2.64
CA ILE A 344 -7.80 5.28 2.29
C ILE A 344 -6.29 5.05 2.46
N ALA A 345 -5.46 6.06 2.17
CA ALA A 345 -4.01 5.97 2.26
C ALA A 345 -3.46 6.54 3.57
N ARG A 346 -3.98 7.69 4.05
CA ARG A 346 -3.35 8.46 5.15
C ARG A 346 -4.08 8.41 6.50
N ARG A 347 -5.23 7.75 6.60
CA ARG A 347 -5.90 7.44 7.90
C ARG A 347 -6.07 5.94 8.11
N LEU A 348 -6.32 5.17 7.05
CA LEU A 348 -6.43 3.71 7.12
C LEU A 348 -5.12 3.00 6.74
N ARG A 349 -4.41 3.52 5.71
CA ARG A 349 -3.25 2.86 5.03
C ARG A 349 -3.62 1.60 4.24
N LEU A 350 -4.91 1.33 4.01
CA LEU A 350 -5.36 0.13 3.31
C LEU A 350 -4.78 0.03 1.89
N SER A 351 -4.62 1.15 1.19
CA SER A 351 -4.01 1.21 -0.15
C SER A 351 -2.54 0.75 -0.20
N PHE A 352 -1.81 0.86 0.92
CA PHE A 352 -0.42 0.42 1.05
C PHE A 352 -0.29 -1.04 1.52
N LEU A 353 -1.38 -1.66 1.97
CA LEU A 353 -1.39 -3.07 2.39
C LEU A 353 -1.97 -3.98 1.30
N ASN A 354 -3.06 -3.55 0.67
CA ASN A 354 -3.70 -4.27 -0.43
C ASN A 354 -4.54 -3.29 -1.27
N VAL A 355 -4.11 -3.08 -2.52
CA VAL A 355 -4.72 -2.10 -3.43
C VAL A 355 -6.12 -2.51 -3.91
N GLN A 356 -6.41 -3.81 -3.93
CA GLN A 356 -7.71 -4.36 -4.29
C GLN A 356 -8.72 -4.23 -3.14
N ALA A 357 -8.32 -4.59 -1.92
CA ALA A 357 -9.15 -4.35 -0.73
C ALA A 357 -9.43 -2.86 -0.51
N ALA A 358 -8.46 -1.99 -0.86
CA ALA A 358 -8.67 -0.54 -0.87
C ALA A 358 -9.72 -0.10 -1.89
N GLN A 359 -9.66 -0.64 -3.12
CA GLN A 359 -10.64 -0.39 -4.19
C GLN A 359 -12.06 -0.82 -3.80
N GLU A 360 -12.19 -1.97 -3.14
CA GLU A 360 -13.48 -2.50 -2.66
C GLU A 360 -14.03 -1.71 -1.46
N ALA A 361 -13.16 -1.18 -0.61
CA ALA A 361 -13.53 -0.28 0.49
C ALA A 361 -14.02 1.11 0.03
N LEU A 362 -13.57 1.61 -1.15
CA LEU A 362 -13.83 2.99 -1.59
C LEU A 362 -15.31 3.44 -1.54
N PRO A 363 -16.32 2.64 -1.95
CA PRO A 363 -17.71 3.07 -1.91
C PRO A 363 -18.16 3.40 -0.48
N VAL A 364 -17.91 2.48 0.48
CA VAL A 364 -18.29 2.62 1.89
C VAL A 364 -17.54 3.77 2.56
N VAL A 365 -16.24 3.90 2.28
CA VAL A 365 -15.42 5.04 2.73
C VAL A 365 -16.02 6.36 2.24
N CYS A 366 -16.36 6.44 0.95
CA CYS A 366 -16.90 7.67 0.37
C CYS A 366 -18.36 7.95 0.78
N ASP A 367 -19.16 6.96 1.18
CA ASP A 367 -20.47 7.19 1.80
C ASP A 367 -20.34 7.85 3.17
N ILE A 368 -19.50 7.31 4.06
CA ILE A 368 -19.32 7.88 5.42
C ILE A 368 -18.62 9.24 5.35
N MET A 369 -17.67 9.44 4.43
CA MET A 369 -17.10 10.78 4.20
C MET A 369 -18.12 11.76 3.60
N ALA A 370 -19.01 11.31 2.71
CA ALA A 370 -20.07 12.18 2.17
C ALA A 370 -21.09 12.60 3.25
N GLU A 371 -21.34 11.77 4.26
CA GLU A 371 -22.15 12.10 5.43
C GLU A 371 -21.48 13.20 6.29
N GLU A 372 -20.25 12.97 6.77
CA GLU A 372 -19.56 13.93 7.67
C GLU A 372 -19.19 15.25 6.95
N LEU A 373 -18.76 15.20 5.68
CA LEU A 373 -18.34 16.36 4.89
C LEU A 373 -19.46 16.96 4.00
N LYS A 374 -20.67 16.38 4.04
CA LYS A 374 -21.86 16.85 3.30
C LYS A 374 -21.65 16.96 1.78
N TRP A 375 -20.95 15.98 1.19
CA TRP A 375 -20.69 15.95 -0.25
C TRP A 375 -21.97 15.75 -1.07
N SER A 376 -22.04 16.36 -2.25
CA SER A 376 -23.05 16.00 -3.25
C SER A 376 -22.76 14.61 -3.84
N LYS A 377 -23.74 14.03 -4.54
CA LYS A 377 -23.53 12.77 -5.29
C LYS A 377 -22.40 12.89 -6.30
N ASP A 378 -22.30 14.04 -6.96
CA ASP A 378 -21.29 14.32 -7.98
C ASP A 378 -19.89 14.47 -7.35
N GLU A 379 -19.78 15.14 -6.20
CA GLU A 379 -18.51 15.23 -5.47
C GLU A 379 -18.10 13.86 -4.91
N LYS A 380 -19.03 13.07 -4.35
CA LYS A 380 -18.75 11.69 -3.94
C LYS A 380 -18.19 10.86 -5.11
N GLN A 381 -18.80 10.95 -6.31
CA GLN A 381 -18.34 10.22 -7.48
C GLN A 381 -16.97 10.72 -7.98
N LYS A 382 -16.72 12.03 -7.93
CA LYS A 382 -15.42 12.64 -8.22
C LYS A 382 -14.33 12.19 -7.24
N GLN A 383 -14.65 12.05 -5.95
CA GLN A 383 -13.76 11.53 -4.91
C GLN A 383 -13.44 10.05 -5.12
N ILE A 384 -14.44 9.22 -5.45
CA ILE A 384 -14.23 7.80 -5.84
C ILE A 384 -13.33 7.71 -7.08
N ASN A 385 -13.54 8.55 -8.10
CA ASN A 385 -12.75 8.53 -9.33
C ASN A 385 -11.30 8.97 -9.07
N LYS A 386 -11.07 10.03 -8.29
CA LYS A 386 -9.72 10.47 -7.89
C LYS A 386 -9.00 9.40 -7.05
N ALA A 387 -9.70 8.73 -6.14
CA ALA A 387 -9.12 7.64 -5.37
C ALA A 387 -8.78 6.42 -6.26
N ARG A 388 -9.61 6.10 -7.26
CA ARG A 388 -9.32 5.06 -8.27
C ARG A 388 -8.06 5.37 -9.09
N GLU A 389 -7.90 6.63 -9.51
CA GLU A 389 -6.72 7.10 -10.24
C GLU A 389 -5.45 6.97 -9.38
N PHE A 390 -5.52 7.34 -8.10
CA PHE A 390 -4.44 7.14 -7.12
C PHE A 390 -4.10 5.65 -6.91
N LEU A 391 -5.11 4.77 -6.73
CA LEU A 391 -4.89 3.33 -6.59
C LEU A 391 -4.27 2.72 -7.86
N ALA A 392 -4.74 3.16 -9.03
CA ALA A 392 -4.23 2.75 -10.33
C ALA A 392 -2.75 3.12 -10.53
N LEU A 393 -2.41 4.40 -10.39
CA LEU A 393 -1.11 4.93 -10.78
C LEU A 393 -0.08 4.85 -9.64
N GLU A 394 -0.37 5.42 -8.48
CA GLU A 394 0.61 5.56 -7.39
C GLU A 394 0.75 4.28 -6.56
N MET A 395 -0.34 3.51 -6.39
CA MET A 395 -0.36 2.26 -5.61
C MET A 395 -0.21 0.98 -6.46
N GLY A 396 0.16 1.13 -7.74
CA GLY A 396 0.58 0.04 -8.61
C GLY A 396 -0.52 -0.89 -9.15
N GLN A 397 -1.82 -0.59 -8.95
CA GLN A 397 -2.90 -1.44 -9.47
C GLN A 397 -2.93 -1.48 -11.00
N ALA A 398 -2.67 -0.35 -11.68
CA ALA A 398 -2.56 -0.32 -13.14
C ALA A 398 -1.32 -1.09 -13.61
N VAL A 399 -0.22 -1.06 -12.87
CA VAL A 399 0.99 -1.84 -13.19
C VAL A 399 0.73 -3.34 -13.01
N LYS A 400 0.04 -3.75 -11.92
CA LYS A 400 -0.45 -5.13 -11.75
C LYS A 400 -1.38 -5.55 -12.89
N ARG A 401 -2.27 -4.66 -13.37
CA ARG A 401 -3.14 -4.95 -14.51
C ARG A 401 -2.38 -4.97 -15.84
N ILE A 402 -1.36 -4.13 -16.04
CA ILE A 402 -0.55 -4.12 -17.26
C ILE A 402 0.30 -5.39 -17.34
N ALA A 403 0.91 -5.84 -16.24
CA ALA A 403 1.58 -7.15 -16.21
C ALA A 403 0.60 -8.30 -16.55
N LYS A 404 -0.66 -8.20 -16.11
CA LYS A 404 -1.76 -9.14 -16.41
C LYS A 404 -2.27 -9.05 -17.86
N ASP A 405 -2.29 -7.85 -18.45
CA ASP A 405 -2.69 -7.57 -19.83
C ASP A 405 -1.55 -7.86 -20.84
N GLN A 406 -0.28 -7.85 -20.41
CA GLN A 406 0.92 -8.05 -21.24
C GLN A 406 1.35 -9.52 -21.39
N VAL A 407 0.79 -10.45 -20.61
CA VAL A 407 0.92 -11.88 -20.92
C VAL A 407 0.35 -12.10 -22.32
N HIS A 408 1.17 -12.48 -23.29
CA HIS A 408 0.80 -12.44 -24.70
C HIS A 408 -0.31 -13.45 -25.05
N VAL A 409 -1.57 -13.00 -24.97
CA VAL A 409 -2.75 -13.75 -25.40
C VAL A 409 -2.83 -13.77 -26.94
N ASN A 410 -2.13 -14.71 -27.57
CA ASN A 410 -2.02 -14.91 -29.01
C ASN A 410 -3.27 -15.64 -29.58
N LEU A 411 -4.45 -15.14 -29.23
CA LEU A 411 -5.75 -15.70 -29.55
C LEU A 411 -6.54 -14.78 -30.48
N SER A 412 -7.17 -15.35 -31.49
CA SER A 412 -8.10 -14.63 -32.37
C SER A 412 -9.43 -14.33 -31.68
N SER A 413 -10.17 -13.36 -32.22
CA SER A 413 -11.50 -12.95 -31.72
C SER A 413 -12.56 -14.07 -31.72
N GLU A 414 -12.31 -15.19 -32.40
CA GLU A 414 -13.17 -16.38 -32.41
C GLU A 414 -12.76 -17.38 -31.32
N GLU A 415 -11.44 -17.58 -31.15
CA GLU A 415 -10.88 -18.38 -30.06
C GLU A 415 -11.21 -17.76 -28.69
N VAL A 416 -11.07 -16.43 -28.52
CA VAL A 416 -11.45 -15.74 -27.28
C VAL A 416 -12.92 -15.99 -26.95
N LYS A 417 -13.84 -15.89 -27.92
CA LYS A 417 -15.27 -16.21 -27.70
C LYS A 417 -15.49 -17.68 -27.29
N LYS A 418 -14.78 -18.62 -27.92
CA LYS A 418 -14.83 -20.05 -27.59
C LYS A 418 -14.36 -20.29 -26.15
N TYR A 419 -13.25 -19.69 -25.73
CA TYR A 419 -12.73 -19.86 -24.38
C TYR A 419 -13.60 -19.15 -23.33
N VAL A 420 -14.10 -17.93 -23.58
CA VAL A 420 -15.07 -17.26 -22.69
C VAL A 420 -16.29 -18.14 -22.45
N LYS A 421 -16.90 -18.71 -23.52
CA LYS A 421 -18.01 -19.67 -23.40
C LYS A 421 -17.64 -20.88 -22.51
N ARG A 422 -16.45 -21.47 -22.68
CA ARG A 422 -15.99 -22.59 -21.83
C ARG A 422 -15.86 -22.20 -20.35
N PHE A 423 -15.37 -21.00 -20.07
CA PHE A 423 -15.26 -20.47 -18.72
C PHE A 423 -16.64 -20.28 -18.06
N GLU A 424 -17.59 -19.69 -18.78
CA GLU A 424 -19.00 -19.54 -18.34
C GLU A 424 -19.70 -20.88 -18.07
N ILE A 425 -19.32 -21.96 -18.76
CA ILE A 425 -19.84 -23.31 -18.51
C ILE A 425 -19.29 -23.88 -17.18
N ILE A 426 -18.08 -23.50 -16.75
CA ILE A 426 -17.50 -23.97 -15.47
C ILE A 426 -18.02 -23.12 -14.30
N ASP A 427 -18.05 -21.79 -14.47
CA ASP A 427 -18.63 -20.85 -13.50
C ASP A 427 -20.18 -20.83 -13.57
N LYS A 428 -20.77 -21.98 -13.22
CA LYS A 428 -22.23 -22.20 -13.23
C LYS A 428 -22.99 -21.28 -12.26
N ASP A 429 -22.30 -20.69 -11.29
CA ASP A 429 -22.87 -19.74 -10.33
C ASP A 429 -22.71 -18.26 -10.79
N LYS A 430 -21.99 -18.00 -11.88
CA LYS A 430 -21.70 -16.67 -12.47
C LYS A 430 -21.04 -15.68 -11.51
N LYS A 431 -19.99 -16.14 -10.83
CA LYS A 431 -19.18 -15.37 -9.88
C LYS A 431 -18.12 -14.48 -10.56
N GLY A 432 -17.76 -14.78 -11.81
CA GLY A 432 -16.63 -14.18 -12.54
C GLY A 432 -15.30 -14.94 -12.37
N TYR A 433 -15.31 -16.02 -11.58
CA TYR A 433 -14.13 -16.83 -11.25
C TYR A 433 -14.50 -18.30 -11.06
N VAL A 434 -13.53 -19.19 -11.31
CA VAL A 434 -13.65 -20.64 -11.07
C VAL A 434 -12.88 -21.01 -9.81
N SER A 435 -13.59 -21.43 -8.74
CA SER A 435 -12.96 -21.84 -7.48
C SER A 435 -12.55 -23.32 -7.47
N ILE A 436 -11.74 -23.72 -6.49
CA ILE A 436 -11.41 -25.14 -6.23
C ILE A 436 -12.63 -26.06 -6.05
N ASN A 437 -13.78 -25.51 -5.60
CA ASN A 437 -15.04 -26.26 -5.50
C ASN A 437 -15.74 -26.46 -6.85
N ASP A 438 -15.52 -25.55 -7.81
CA ASP A 438 -16.02 -25.67 -9.18
C ASP A 438 -15.22 -26.70 -9.96
N ILE A 439 -13.89 -26.67 -9.83
CA ILE A 439 -12.98 -27.70 -10.35
C ILE A 439 -13.38 -29.08 -9.79
N ARG A 440 -13.59 -29.19 -8.46
CA ARG A 440 -14.05 -30.44 -7.83
C ARG A 440 -15.42 -30.90 -8.35
N ARG A 441 -16.39 -29.98 -8.54
CA ARG A 441 -17.71 -30.30 -9.11
C ARG A 441 -17.61 -30.81 -10.56
N ALA A 442 -16.77 -30.17 -11.38
CA ALA A 442 -16.57 -30.54 -12.78
C ALA A 442 -15.87 -31.90 -12.90
N LEU A 443 -14.72 -32.12 -12.25
CA LEU A 443 -13.97 -33.39 -12.32
C LEU A 443 -14.81 -34.58 -11.85
N LYS A 444 -15.52 -34.44 -10.73
CA LYS A 444 -16.43 -35.48 -10.19
C LYS A 444 -17.59 -35.81 -11.13
N SER A 445 -17.86 -34.97 -12.13
CA SER A 445 -18.85 -35.23 -13.19
C SER A 445 -18.34 -36.22 -14.25
N TYR A 446 -17.04 -36.50 -14.35
CA TYR A 446 -16.42 -37.37 -15.39
C TYR A 446 -16.07 -38.79 -14.98
N GLY A 447 -16.16 -39.13 -13.69
CA GLY A 447 -15.80 -40.47 -13.20
C GLY A 447 -14.32 -40.64 -12.85
N ASP A 448 -13.52 -39.57 -12.95
CA ASP A 448 -12.42 -39.40 -12.00
C ASP A 448 -13.03 -39.42 -10.57
N GLY A 449 -12.34 -40.07 -9.62
CA GLY A 449 -12.87 -40.37 -8.29
C GLY A 449 -12.98 -39.16 -7.35
N ASP A 450 -12.87 -39.38 -6.03
CA ASP A 450 -12.59 -38.27 -5.12
C ASP A 450 -11.13 -37.81 -5.32
N VAL A 451 -10.97 -36.87 -6.25
CA VAL A 451 -9.72 -36.17 -6.56
C VAL A 451 -9.19 -35.52 -5.27
N SER A 452 -7.93 -35.78 -4.93
CA SER A 452 -7.36 -35.34 -3.65
C SER A 452 -7.28 -33.81 -3.55
N GLY A 453 -7.21 -33.29 -2.32
CA GLY A 453 -7.00 -31.85 -2.09
C GLY A 453 -5.73 -31.34 -2.76
N GLU A 454 -4.67 -32.15 -2.76
CA GLU A 454 -3.39 -31.89 -3.41
C GLU A 454 -3.54 -31.82 -4.94
N GLN A 455 -4.20 -32.81 -5.56
CA GLN A 455 -4.45 -32.83 -7.00
C GLN A 455 -5.32 -31.66 -7.47
N LEU A 456 -6.30 -31.24 -6.67
CA LEU A 456 -7.10 -30.04 -6.96
C LEU A 456 -6.28 -28.75 -6.80
N HIS A 457 -5.31 -28.72 -5.88
CA HIS A 457 -4.39 -27.62 -5.73
C HIS A 457 -3.34 -27.57 -6.85
N GLU A 458 -2.81 -28.71 -7.33
CA GLU A 458 -1.99 -28.79 -8.56
C GLU A 458 -2.74 -28.18 -9.75
N ILE A 459 -3.99 -28.60 -9.98
CA ILE A 459 -4.82 -28.15 -11.11
C ILE A 459 -5.15 -26.66 -11.03
N LEU A 460 -5.30 -26.10 -9.82
CA LEU A 460 -5.47 -24.66 -9.62
C LEU A 460 -4.15 -23.92 -9.84
N LYS A 461 -3.04 -24.45 -9.33
CA LYS A 461 -1.68 -23.87 -9.45
C LYS A 461 -1.17 -23.82 -10.90
N GLU A 462 -1.71 -24.65 -11.80
CA GLU A 462 -1.47 -24.56 -13.25
C GLU A 462 -1.91 -23.20 -13.88
N ILE A 463 -2.73 -22.39 -13.18
CA ILE A 463 -3.53 -21.31 -13.80
C ILE A 463 -3.76 -20.08 -12.92
N ASP A 464 -3.93 -20.25 -11.60
CA ASP A 464 -4.11 -19.16 -10.64
C ASP A 464 -2.78 -18.41 -10.49
N THR A 465 -2.50 -17.53 -11.46
CA THR A 465 -1.26 -16.73 -11.55
C THR A 465 -1.17 -15.74 -10.40
N ASN A 466 -2.31 -15.34 -9.85
CA ASN A 466 -2.42 -14.36 -8.78
C ASN A 466 -2.52 -14.96 -7.37
N MET A 467 -2.66 -16.29 -7.27
CA MET A 467 -2.69 -17.14 -6.07
C MET A 467 -3.81 -16.80 -5.08
N ASN A 468 -4.98 -16.39 -5.59
CA ASN A 468 -6.14 -16.03 -4.75
C ASN A 468 -7.04 -17.23 -4.37
N GLY A 469 -6.73 -18.44 -4.83
CA GLY A 469 -7.51 -19.66 -4.62
C GLY A 469 -8.61 -19.90 -5.67
N GLN A 470 -8.58 -19.13 -6.75
CA GLN A 470 -9.60 -19.05 -7.80
C GLN A 470 -8.90 -18.82 -9.14
N VAL A 471 -9.57 -19.11 -10.25
CA VAL A 471 -9.07 -18.86 -11.60
C VAL A 471 -9.95 -17.80 -12.25
N GLU A 472 -9.37 -16.64 -12.56
CA GLU A 472 -10.05 -15.55 -13.23
C GLU A 472 -10.10 -15.78 -14.76
N LEU A 473 -11.03 -15.10 -15.44
CA LEU A 473 -11.29 -15.32 -16.88
C LEU A 473 -10.07 -15.06 -17.76
N ASP A 474 -9.30 -14.03 -17.43
CA ASP A 474 -8.09 -13.65 -18.17
C ASP A 474 -6.93 -14.65 -17.94
N GLU A 475 -6.70 -15.13 -16.72
CA GLU A 475 -5.71 -16.17 -16.40
C GLU A 475 -5.98 -17.46 -17.17
N TYR A 476 -7.25 -17.84 -17.26
CA TYR A 476 -7.70 -18.95 -18.10
C TYR A 476 -7.46 -18.68 -19.61
N LEU A 477 -7.62 -17.45 -20.09
CA LEU A 477 -7.27 -17.06 -21.47
C LEU A 477 -5.75 -17.04 -21.71
N GLN A 478 -4.94 -16.65 -20.71
CA GLN A 478 -3.48 -16.70 -20.74
C GLN A 478 -3.00 -18.16 -20.85
N MET A 479 -3.50 -19.05 -20.00
CA MET A 479 -3.21 -20.49 -20.07
C MET A 479 -3.62 -21.08 -21.43
N MET A 480 -4.80 -20.73 -21.96
CA MET A 480 -5.23 -21.18 -23.29
C MET A 480 -4.39 -20.59 -24.44
N SER A 481 -3.76 -19.43 -24.24
CA SER A 481 -2.73 -18.91 -25.15
C SER A 481 -1.45 -19.75 -25.09
N ALA A 482 -0.91 -19.99 -23.89
CA ALA A 482 0.33 -20.72 -23.68
C ALA A 482 0.26 -22.19 -24.19
N ILE A 483 -0.92 -22.80 -24.13
CA ILE A 483 -1.17 -24.13 -24.71
C ILE A 483 -1.19 -24.07 -26.25
N LYS A 484 -1.72 -23.00 -26.85
CA LYS A 484 -1.78 -22.81 -28.29
C LYS A 484 -0.41 -22.46 -28.90
N THR A 485 0.40 -21.65 -28.21
CA THR A 485 1.78 -21.32 -28.62
C THR A 485 2.74 -22.52 -28.47
N GLY A 486 2.35 -23.55 -27.70
CA GLY A 486 3.17 -24.72 -27.41
C GLY A 486 4.15 -24.51 -26.25
N GLU A 487 4.03 -23.39 -25.52
CA GLU A 487 4.81 -23.09 -24.31
C GLU A 487 4.38 -23.98 -23.12
N VAL A 488 3.11 -24.39 -23.09
CA VAL A 488 2.56 -25.38 -22.15
C VAL A 488 2.10 -26.62 -22.92
N SER A 489 2.75 -27.76 -22.68
CA SER A 489 2.48 -29.02 -23.39
C SER A 489 1.25 -29.78 -22.90
N TYR A 490 0.78 -29.52 -21.67
CA TYR A 490 -0.41 -30.13 -21.10
C TYR A 490 -0.96 -29.32 -19.92
N SER A 491 -2.28 -29.10 -19.86
CA SER A 491 -2.98 -28.67 -18.64
C SER A 491 -4.18 -29.57 -18.38
N ARG A 492 -4.35 -29.97 -17.12
CA ARG A 492 -5.46 -30.80 -16.65
C ARG A 492 -6.79 -30.04 -16.66
N PHE A 493 -6.77 -28.74 -16.32
CA PHE A 493 -7.96 -27.88 -16.36
C PHE A 493 -8.37 -27.54 -17.79
N ALA A 494 -7.42 -27.29 -18.69
CA ALA A 494 -7.75 -27.07 -20.10
C ALA A 494 -8.54 -28.26 -20.67
N ARG A 495 -8.08 -29.48 -20.40
CA ARG A 495 -8.80 -30.74 -20.72
C ARG A 495 -10.19 -30.79 -20.07
N MET A 496 -10.31 -30.42 -18.79
CA MET A 496 -11.61 -30.37 -18.08
C MET A 496 -12.59 -29.40 -18.76
N ALA A 497 -12.11 -28.23 -19.19
CA ALA A 497 -12.93 -27.20 -19.85
C ALA A 497 -13.40 -27.63 -21.25
N GLU A 498 -12.54 -28.31 -22.02
CA GLU A 498 -12.95 -28.91 -23.30
C GLU A 498 -14.04 -29.96 -23.12
N LEU A 499 -13.92 -30.77 -22.07
CA LEU A 499 -14.85 -31.86 -21.80
C LEU A 499 -16.23 -31.36 -21.34
N GLU A 500 -16.32 -30.32 -20.50
CA GLU A 500 -17.63 -29.74 -20.07
C GLU A 500 -18.36 -29.09 -21.25
N GLU A 501 -17.64 -28.41 -22.17
CA GLU A 501 -18.22 -27.93 -23.44
C GLU A 501 -18.84 -29.08 -24.26
N GLN A 502 -18.10 -30.18 -24.45
CA GLN A 502 -18.60 -31.35 -25.18
C GLN A 502 -19.84 -31.98 -24.52
N LYS A 503 -19.89 -32.02 -23.17
CA LYS A 503 -21.07 -32.50 -22.43
C LYS A 503 -22.28 -31.60 -22.65
N GLU A 504 -22.11 -30.28 -22.56
CA GLU A 504 -23.24 -29.37 -22.75
C GLU A 504 -23.74 -29.40 -24.19
N GLU A 505 -22.86 -29.41 -25.19
CA GLU A 505 -23.26 -29.53 -26.59
C GLU A 505 -24.00 -30.85 -26.86
N ALA A 506 -23.54 -31.97 -26.31
CA ALA A 506 -24.25 -33.25 -26.38
C ALA A 506 -25.62 -33.24 -25.66
N ALA A 507 -25.74 -32.51 -24.55
CA ALA A 507 -27.01 -32.33 -23.83
C ALA A 507 -28.00 -31.44 -24.62
N GLN A 508 -27.51 -30.37 -25.24
CA GLN A 508 -28.30 -29.53 -26.15
C GLN A 508 -28.72 -30.31 -27.41
N PHE A 509 -27.86 -31.19 -27.95
CA PHE A 509 -28.22 -32.06 -29.08
C PHE A 509 -29.30 -33.07 -28.71
N LYS A 510 -29.20 -33.72 -27.54
CA LYS A 510 -30.25 -34.60 -27.02
C LYS A 510 -31.59 -33.87 -26.79
N ARG A 511 -31.57 -32.59 -26.39
CA ARG A 511 -32.78 -31.76 -26.29
C ARG A 511 -33.40 -31.38 -27.65
N LYS A 512 -32.64 -31.41 -28.74
CA LYS A 512 -33.14 -31.16 -30.11
C LYS A 512 -33.74 -32.40 -30.78
N ILE A 513 -33.45 -33.61 -30.30
CA ILE A 513 -34.00 -34.86 -30.85
C ILE A 513 -35.19 -35.30 -29.98
N THR A 514 -36.38 -34.77 -30.29
CA THR A 514 -37.64 -35.25 -29.71
C THR A 514 -38.00 -36.63 -30.28
N VAL A 515 -38.43 -37.55 -29.41
CA VAL A 515 -38.71 -38.95 -29.77
C VAL A 515 -40.10 -39.10 -30.39
N ASP A 516 -40.30 -38.52 -31.56
CA ASP A 516 -41.54 -38.61 -32.36
C ASP A 516 -41.28 -39.27 -33.73
N ARG A 517 -40.88 -40.55 -33.67
CA ARG A 517 -41.13 -41.61 -34.68
C ARG A 517 -40.52 -42.94 -34.24
N SER A 518 -41.30 -43.72 -33.50
CA SER A 518 -41.09 -45.16 -33.33
C SER A 518 -42.35 -45.90 -33.79
N GLY A 519 -42.18 -47.05 -34.43
CA GLY A 519 -43.24 -47.78 -35.14
C GLY A 519 -42.98 -47.74 -36.65
N GLY A 520 -42.96 -48.86 -37.36
CA GLY A 520 -43.08 -50.26 -36.91
C GLY A 520 -42.51 -51.21 -37.97
N GLY A 521 -42.37 -52.49 -37.64
CA GLY A 521 -41.96 -53.52 -38.60
C GLY A 521 -43.17 -54.22 -39.25
N LEU A 522 -42.92 -54.77 -40.45
CA LEU A 522 -43.87 -55.33 -41.44
C LEU A 522 -44.65 -54.25 -42.22
#